data_AF-A0A1Q4R6M7-F1
#
_entry.id   AF-A0A1Q4R6M7-F1
#
_cell.length_a   1.000
_cell.length_b   1.000
_cell.length_c   1.000
_cell.angle_alpha   90.00
_cell.angle_beta   90.00
_cell.angle_gamma   90.00
#
_symmetry.space_group_name_H-M   'P 1'
#
loop_
_entity.id
_entity.type
_entity.pdbx_description
1 polymer ?
#
loop_
_entity_poly.entity_id
_entity_poly.type
_entity_poly.pdbx_seq_one_letter_code
_entity_poly.pdbx_strand_id
1 'polypeptide(L)'
;MKIRFPLSLLLASATMYFGLWGNSRADASLFGANPIHESGAVAIAVPINDGESYNLVILEQLNQQRQCWREQGDSPTVIDPLLLNFDFTGICGRSTDSNGYSVRLGGEDMGWRYDLRLVFEQSELKLKAFNTDNPWRSPIEVGSTKGLGSGMLKIHLNEGWTLGKRTYEGKELGHIYMVNGRSVNQLIANVPSRSSFSSSRPTTTAASQQVEVASTTKAIQIFVPPSQPTAIAVPDAPTAQRSNLSLNTNGLAPLPVPNSAIPTRNSDSSGYVRLNSVTIQPPPPPISLAQSLGLKYKVVVNATSNWQKENLKKVVPDAFHTWVGDRRLMQAGAFADEVEARELQERLREAGFSSEIISIH
;
A
#
# COMPACT_ATOMS: atom_id res chain seq x y z
N MET A 1 -42.46 85.72 -1.55
CA MET A 1 -41.09 86.19 -1.22
C MET A 1 -40.57 85.32 -0.08
N LYS A 2 -39.39 84.71 -0.27
CA LYS A 2 -38.76 83.71 0.61
C LYS A 2 -38.37 84.31 1.97
N ILE A 3 -38.23 83.46 3.00
CA ILE A 3 -37.19 83.39 4.07
C ILE A 3 -37.78 82.61 5.27
N ARG A 4 -37.51 81.30 5.37
CA ARG A 4 -36.59 80.58 6.30
C ARG A 4 -36.99 80.61 7.78
N PHE A 5 -37.27 79.42 8.34
CA PHE A 5 -37.14 79.10 9.76
C PHE A 5 -36.19 77.89 9.95
N PRO A 6 -35.42 77.83 11.05
CA PRO A 6 -34.28 76.93 11.20
C PRO A 6 -34.59 75.63 11.96
N LEU A 7 -33.90 74.58 11.50
CA LEU A 7 -33.13 73.57 12.25
C LEU A 7 -33.54 73.27 13.71
N SER A 8 -34.14 72.10 13.93
CA SER A 8 -34.11 71.37 15.20
C SER A 8 -33.22 70.13 15.06
N LEU A 9 -32.30 70.00 16.02
CA LEU A 9 -31.36 68.90 16.24
C LEU A 9 -32.11 67.58 16.48
N LEU A 10 -31.70 66.50 15.80
CA LEU A 10 -31.97 65.13 16.23
C LEU A 10 -30.63 64.37 16.29
N LEU A 11 -30.28 63.93 17.50
CA LEU A 11 -29.18 63.01 17.74
C LEU A 11 -29.53 61.63 17.17
N ALA A 12 -28.72 61.13 16.24
CA ALA A 12 -28.74 59.72 15.85
C ALA A 12 -27.50 59.03 16.45
N SER A 13 -27.73 58.25 17.48
CA SER A 13 -26.74 57.34 18.08
C SER A 13 -26.52 56.13 17.15
N ALA A 14 -25.34 56.06 16.52
CA ALA A 14 -24.90 54.91 15.74
C ALA A 14 -24.20 53.89 16.66
N THR A 15 -24.92 52.86 17.10
CA THR A 15 -24.35 51.69 17.76
C THR A 15 -23.67 50.81 16.71
N MET A 16 -22.34 50.85 16.68
CA MET A 16 -21.50 50.02 15.83
C MET A 16 -21.41 48.62 16.46
N TYR A 17 -22.10 47.64 15.88
CA TYR A 17 -21.91 46.24 16.22
C TYR A 17 -20.53 45.78 15.71
N PHE A 18 -19.53 45.80 16.59
CA PHE A 18 -18.28 45.06 16.36
C PHE A 18 -18.60 43.57 16.44
N GLY A 19 -18.70 42.93 15.28
CA GLY A 19 -18.70 41.48 15.20
C GLY A 19 -17.41 40.94 15.80
N LEU A 20 -17.50 40.26 16.94
CA LEU A 20 -16.45 39.40 17.45
C LEU A 20 -16.33 38.22 16.48
N TRP A 21 -15.51 38.39 15.45
CA TRP A 21 -15.01 37.27 14.68
C TRP A 21 -14.09 36.53 15.63
N GLY A 22 -14.61 35.42 16.19
CA GLY A 22 -13.81 34.50 16.95
C GLY A 22 -12.63 34.09 16.10
N ASN A 23 -11.43 34.52 16.48
CA ASN A 23 -10.20 33.91 16.00
C ASN A 23 -10.21 32.48 16.52
N SER A 24 -10.78 31.56 15.74
CA SER A 24 -10.41 30.16 15.84
C SER A 24 -8.91 30.14 15.63
N ARG A 25 -8.15 29.95 16.72
CA ARG A 25 -6.75 29.57 16.62
C ARG A 25 -6.75 28.20 15.94
N ALA A 26 -6.64 28.20 14.62
CA ALA A 26 -6.13 27.03 13.93
C ALA A 26 -4.69 26.89 14.44
N ASP A 27 -4.43 25.89 15.28
CA ASP A 27 -3.08 25.37 15.41
C ASP A 27 -2.71 24.89 14.00
N ALA A 28 -2.03 25.76 13.25
CA ALA A 28 -1.60 25.44 11.91
C ALA A 28 -0.48 24.41 12.08
N SER A 29 -0.85 23.12 12.02
CA SER A 29 0.10 22.04 11.82
C SER A 29 1.07 22.48 10.71
N LEU A 30 2.38 22.42 10.98
CA LEU A 30 3.44 22.88 10.07
C LEU A 30 3.22 22.42 8.63
N PHE A 31 2.67 21.22 8.49
CA PHE A 31 2.24 20.66 7.22
C PHE A 31 0.73 20.67 7.09
N GLY A 32 0.25 21.06 5.91
CA GLY A 32 -1.14 20.90 5.48
C GLY A 32 -1.34 19.61 4.68
N ALA A 33 -2.57 19.41 4.20
CA ALA A 33 -2.92 18.31 3.30
C ALA A 33 -3.91 18.79 2.23
N ASN A 34 -3.54 18.64 0.96
CA ASN A 34 -4.44 18.86 -0.17
C ASN A 34 -5.10 17.53 -0.57
N PRO A 35 -6.43 17.44 -0.75
CA PRO A 35 -7.07 16.20 -1.18
C PRO A 35 -6.56 15.72 -2.55
N ILE A 36 -6.32 14.42 -2.67
CA ILE A 36 -6.07 13.76 -3.97
C ILE A 36 -7.40 13.19 -4.46
N HIS A 37 -7.74 13.43 -5.72
CA HIS A 37 -8.92 12.83 -6.35
C HIS A 37 -8.79 11.30 -6.41
N GLU A 38 -9.89 10.55 -6.34
CA GLU A 38 -9.87 9.08 -6.29
C GLU A 38 -9.17 8.43 -7.49
N SER A 39 -9.24 9.04 -8.67
CA SER A 39 -8.52 8.58 -9.87
C SER A 39 -7.04 9.00 -9.91
N GLY A 40 -6.61 9.87 -8.99
CA GLY A 40 -5.27 10.44 -8.93
C GLY A 40 -4.27 9.59 -8.15
N ALA A 41 -4.74 8.71 -7.26
CA ALA A 41 -3.86 7.78 -6.54
C ALA A 41 -4.58 6.50 -6.13
N VAL A 42 -3.81 5.41 -6.00
CA VAL A 42 -4.31 4.10 -5.56
C VAL A 42 -3.41 3.52 -4.48
N ALA A 43 -4.00 3.06 -3.38
CA ALA A 43 -3.31 2.30 -2.34
C ALA A 43 -3.38 0.80 -2.67
N ILE A 44 -2.25 0.11 -2.55
CA ILE A 44 -2.05 -1.25 -3.05
C ILE A 44 -1.43 -2.11 -1.96
N ALA A 45 -2.01 -3.28 -1.73
CA ALA A 45 -1.42 -4.38 -1.00
C ALA A 45 -0.53 -5.19 -1.95
N VAL A 46 0.77 -5.10 -1.74
CA VAL A 46 1.82 -5.74 -2.52
C VAL A 46 2.27 -7.01 -1.79
N PRO A 47 2.07 -8.22 -2.33
CA PRO A 47 2.52 -9.44 -1.68
C PRO A 47 4.05 -9.51 -1.63
N ILE A 48 4.58 -10.00 -0.50
CA ILE A 48 5.97 -10.35 -0.28
C ILE A 48 6.04 -11.79 0.24
N ASN A 49 7.17 -12.48 0.01
CA ASN A 49 7.37 -13.88 0.39
C ASN A 49 6.21 -14.78 -0.08
N ASP A 50 5.96 -14.80 -1.39
CA ASP A 50 4.88 -15.60 -2.02
C ASP A 50 3.46 -15.37 -1.44
N GLY A 51 3.22 -14.20 -0.84
CA GLY A 51 1.92 -13.81 -0.29
C GLY A 51 1.75 -14.11 1.21
N GLU A 52 2.81 -14.52 1.91
CA GLU A 52 2.80 -14.69 3.37
C GLU A 52 2.67 -13.36 4.12
N SER A 53 3.14 -12.27 3.51
CA SER A 53 3.02 -10.91 4.07
C SER A 53 2.82 -9.88 2.96
N TYR A 54 2.48 -8.65 3.33
CA TYR A 54 2.13 -7.60 2.36
C TYR A 54 2.71 -6.25 2.76
N ASN A 55 3.23 -5.53 1.76
CA ASN A 55 3.62 -4.13 1.86
C ASN A 55 2.51 -3.22 1.32
N LEU A 56 2.45 -2.02 1.87
CA LEU A 56 1.64 -0.95 1.32
C LEU A 56 2.46 -0.18 0.29
N VAL A 57 1.88 0.03 -0.89
CA VAL A 57 2.41 0.92 -1.92
C VAL A 57 1.30 1.86 -2.37
N ILE A 58 1.60 3.14 -2.55
CA ILE A 58 0.69 4.09 -3.18
C ILE A 58 1.26 4.52 -4.53
N LEU A 59 0.49 4.37 -5.59
CA LEU A 59 0.80 4.93 -6.91
C LEU A 59 0.01 6.21 -7.12
N GLU A 60 0.62 7.18 -7.80
CA GLU A 60 0.02 8.48 -8.11
C GLU A 60 0.10 8.74 -9.63
N GLN A 61 -0.98 9.28 -10.19
CA GLN A 61 -1.09 9.70 -11.59
C GLN A 61 -0.80 11.21 -11.67
N LEU A 62 0.44 11.59 -11.98
CA LEU A 62 0.87 13.00 -11.98
C LEU A 62 0.35 13.77 -13.20
N ASN A 63 0.20 13.09 -14.34
CA ASN A 63 -0.37 13.65 -15.56
C ASN A 63 -1.09 12.56 -16.37
N GLN A 64 -1.71 12.89 -17.51
CA GLN A 64 -2.53 11.95 -18.31
C GLN A 64 -1.80 11.39 -19.56
N GLN A 65 -0.48 11.55 -19.68
CA GLN A 65 0.27 11.07 -20.85
C GLN A 65 0.23 9.55 -20.98
N ARG A 66 0.35 8.83 -19.87
CA ARG A 66 0.27 7.38 -19.78
C ARG A 66 -0.34 6.95 -18.46
N GLN A 67 -1.20 5.94 -18.51
CA GLN A 67 -1.83 5.37 -17.32
C GLN A 67 -0.79 4.63 -16.46
N CYS A 68 -0.77 4.90 -15.16
CA CYS A 68 0.20 4.32 -14.22
C CYS A 68 -0.22 2.93 -13.70
N TRP A 69 -1.51 2.64 -13.64
CA TRP A 69 -2.05 1.34 -13.25
C TRP A 69 -3.39 1.02 -13.95
N ARG A 70 -3.75 -0.26 -14.01
CA ARG A 70 -5.06 -0.74 -14.46
C ARG A 70 -5.70 -1.58 -13.37
N GLU A 71 -7.00 -1.36 -13.12
CA GLU A 71 -7.79 -2.13 -12.17
C GLU A 71 -8.53 -3.28 -12.90
N GLN A 72 -8.63 -4.43 -12.24
CA GLN A 72 -9.34 -5.62 -12.75
C GLN A 72 -10.12 -6.30 -11.62
N GLY A 73 -11.38 -6.65 -11.89
CA GLY A 73 -12.27 -7.20 -10.86
C GLY A 73 -12.78 -6.12 -9.88
N ASP A 74 -13.47 -6.56 -8.83
CA ASP A 74 -14.17 -5.67 -7.90
C ASP A 74 -14.01 -6.08 -6.42
N SER A 75 -14.09 -7.37 -6.10
CA SER A 75 -13.94 -7.87 -4.71
C SER A 75 -13.24 -9.23 -4.67
N PRO A 76 -11.89 -9.27 -4.57
CA PRO A 76 -10.99 -8.10 -4.52
C PRO A 76 -10.73 -7.48 -5.91
N THR A 77 -10.37 -6.20 -5.92
CA THR A 77 -9.82 -5.54 -7.12
C THR A 77 -8.32 -5.83 -7.21
N VAL A 78 -7.88 -6.38 -8.35
CA VAL A 78 -6.47 -6.60 -8.67
C VAL A 78 -5.91 -5.39 -9.41
N ILE A 79 -4.70 -4.96 -9.05
CA ILE A 79 -3.98 -3.84 -9.65
C ILE A 79 -2.85 -4.36 -10.54
N ASP A 80 -2.85 -3.94 -11.80
CA ASP A 80 -1.74 -4.12 -12.75
C ASP A 80 -0.92 -2.82 -12.85
N PRO A 81 0.32 -2.77 -12.33
CA PRO A 81 1.16 -1.57 -12.29
C PRO A 81 1.82 -1.32 -13.66
N LEU A 82 1.10 -0.64 -14.54
CA LEU A 82 1.56 -0.32 -15.89
C LEU A 82 2.85 0.50 -15.94
N LEU A 83 3.15 1.27 -14.88
CA LEU A 83 4.39 2.06 -14.76
C LEU A 83 5.68 1.23 -14.89
N LEU A 84 5.60 -0.10 -14.71
CA LEU A 84 6.75 -1.00 -14.86
C LEU A 84 7.17 -1.19 -16.33
N ASN A 85 6.35 -0.74 -17.27
CA ASN A 85 6.52 -1.00 -18.70
C ASN A 85 7.00 0.22 -19.50
N PHE A 86 7.30 1.34 -18.84
CA PHE A 86 7.76 2.57 -19.50
C PHE A 86 8.56 3.45 -18.52
N ASP A 87 9.27 4.46 -19.04
CA ASP A 87 9.87 5.50 -18.19
C ASP A 87 8.76 6.37 -17.59
N PHE A 88 8.49 6.15 -16.31
CA PHE A 88 7.41 6.79 -15.58
C PHE A 88 7.78 8.20 -15.07
N THR A 89 8.99 8.68 -15.31
CA THR A 89 9.49 9.96 -14.78
C THR A 89 8.57 11.12 -15.17
N GLY A 90 8.08 11.85 -14.16
CA GLY A 90 7.14 12.98 -14.34
C GLY A 90 5.72 12.58 -14.74
N ILE A 91 5.43 11.29 -14.89
CA ILE A 91 4.11 10.74 -15.26
C ILE A 91 3.46 10.05 -14.06
N CYS A 92 4.23 9.24 -13.32
CA CYS A 92 3.75 8.51 -12.16
C CYS A 92 4.56 8.85 -10.91
N GLY A 93 3.89 8.94 -9.77
CA GLY A 93 4.50 8.93 -8.44
C GLY A 93 4.41 7.54 -7.81
N ARG A 94 5.37 7.21 -6.94
CA ARG A 94 5.37 5.97 -6.15
C ARG A 94 5.78 6.27 -4.71
N SER A 95 4.99 5.78 -3.76
CA SER A 95 5.28 5.81 -2.33
C SER A 95 5.33 4.36 -1.85
N THR A 96 6.53 3.83 -1.60
CA THR A 96 6.76 2.40 -1.39
C THR A 96 7.08 2.01 0.05
N ASP A 97 7.23 3.01 0.92
CA ASP A 97 7.50 2.85 2.34
C ASP A 97 6.92 4.03 3.13
N SER A 98 7.09 3.99 4.45
CA SER A 98 6.56 5.01 5.36
C SER A 98 7.25 6.38 5.25
N ASN A 99 8.34 6.54 4.48
CA ASN A 99 8.83 7.87 4.11
C ASN A 99 7.95 8.51 3.03
N GLY A 100 7.28 7.70 2.21
CA GLY A 100 6.38 8.15 1.15
C GLY A 100 4.94 8.36 1.61
N TYR A 101 4.52 7.72 2.71
CA TYR A 101 3.16 7.88 3.23
C TYR A 101 3.06 7.81 4.76
N SER A 102 2.05 8.46 5.32
CA SER A 102 1.67 8.30 6.73
C SER A 102 0.22 8.68 6.99
N VAL A 103 -0.22 8.56 8.24
CA VAL A 103 -1.59 8.89 8.64
C VAL A 103 -1.67 10.34 9.09
N ARG A 104 -2.73 11.04 8.72
CA ARG A 104 -3.09 12.36 9.27
C ARG A 104 -4.46 12.29 9.94
N LEU A 105 -4.51 12.54 11.24
CA LEU A 105 -5.72 12.41 12.06
C LEU A 105 -6.05 13.73 12.73
N GLY A 106 -7.29 14.21 12.58
CA GLY A 106 -7.75 15.44 13.24
C GLY A 106 -6.91 16.68 12.86
N GLY A 107 -6.29 16.67 11.68
CA GLY A 107 -5.40 17.74 11.23
C GLY A 107 -3.95 17.66 11.73
N GLU A 108 -3.56 16.59 12.42
CA GLU A 108 -2.18 16.38 12.88
C GLU A 108 -1.49 15.24 12.11
N ASP A 109 -0.22 15.44 11.80
CA ASP A 109 0.65 14.42 11.19
C ASP A 109 1.05 13.38 12.23
N MET A 110 0.67 12.12 11.97
CA MET A 110 0.87 11.00 12.88
C MET A 110 2.03 10.09 12.48
N GLY A 111 2.84 10.43 11.47
CA GLY A 111 3.91 9.56 10.97
C GLY A 111 4.94 9.12 12.01
N TRP A 112 5.10 9.88 13.10
CA TRP A 112 5.99 9.54 14.21
C TRP A 112 5.33 8.71 15.33
N ARG A 113 3.99 8.57 15.32
CA ARG A 113 3.21 7.87 16.37
C ARG A 113 2.51 6.63 15.88
N TYR A 114 2.26 6.56 14.58
CA TYR A 114 1.47 5.53 13.95
C TYR A 114 2.16 5.00 12.72
N ASP A 115 2.31 3.68 12.67
CA ASP A 115 2.80 2.97 11.51
C ASP A 115 1.65 2.24 10.81
N LEU A 116 1.68 2.21 9.48
CA LEU A 116 0.67 1.58 8.65
C LEU A 116 1.09 0.15 8.31
N ARG A 117 0.24 -0.82 8.63
CA ARG A 117 0.47 -2.23 8.30
C ARG A 117 -0.76 -2.88 7.69
N LEU A 118 -0.51 -3.83 6.81
CA LEU A 118 -1.51 -4.77 6.32
C LEU A 118 -1.52 -5.99 7.24
N VAL A 119 -2.71 -6.33 7.72
CA VAL A 119 -2.93 -7.54 8.53
C VAL A 119 -4.02 -8.38 7.90
N PHE A 120 -3.84 -9.70 7.95
CA PHE A 120 -4.85 -10.65 7.54
C PHE A 120 -5.94 -10.74 8.59
N GLU A 121 -7.19 -10.44 8.24
CA GLU A 121 -8.33 -10.54 9.14
C GLU A 121 -9.61 -10.79 8.35
N GLN A 122 -10.45 -11.72 8.84
CA GLN A 122 -11.78 -11.99 8.25
C GLN A 122 -11.76 -12.28 6.74
N SER A 123 -10.75 -13.04 6.27
CA SER A 123 -10.59 -13.39 4.85
C SER A 123 -10.40 -12.19 3.90
N GLU A 124 -9.80 -11.12 4.40
CA GLU A 124 -9.29 -10.00 3.61
C GLU A 124 -8.02 -9.41 4.25
N LEU A 125 -7.36 -8.50 3.56
CA LEU A 125 -6.30 -7.68 4.16
C LEU A 125 -6.90 -6.38 4.67
N LYS A 126 -6.62 -6.05 5.93
CA LYS A 126 -6.99 -4.79 6.56
C LYS A 126 -5.75 -3.90 6.63
N LEU A 127 -5.85 -2.68 6.11
CA LEU A 127 -4.87 -1.64 6.36
C LEU A 127 -5.21 -0.98 7.71
N LYS A 128 -4.29 -1.07 8.66
CA LYS A 128 -4.46 -0.53 10.01
C LYS A 128 -3.28 0.34 10.43
N ALA A 129 -3.58 1.37 11.19
CA ALA A 129 -2.60 2.24 11.83
C ALA A 129 -2.34 1.75 13.26
N PHE A 130 -1.11 1.32 13.53
CA PHE A 130 -0.66 0.81 14.82
C PHE A 130 0.11 1.88 15.55
N ASN A 131 -0.18 2.08 16.85
CA ASN A 131 0.60 2.99 17.65
C ASN A 131 2.02 2.43 17.87
N THR A 132 3.05 3.22 17.61
CA THR A 132 4.45 2.80 17.65
C THR A 132 4.93 2.43 19.06
N ASP A 133 4.43 3.11 20.08
CA ASP A 133 4.79 2.87 21.49
C ASP A 133 4.02 1.68 22.08
N ASN A 134 2.77 1.50 21.67
CA ASN A 134 1.91 0.41 22.11
C ASN A 134 1.04 -0.15 20.96
N PRO A 135 1.59 -1.09 20.16
CA PRO A 135 0.90 -1.64 18.98
C PRO A 135 -0.40 -2.39 19.30
N TRP A 136 -0.57 -2.84 20.55
CA TRP A 136 -1.78 -3.57 20.97
C TRP A 136 -2.93 -2.64 21.37
N ARG A 137 -2.65 -1.33 21.50
CA ARG A 137 -3.67 -0.33 21.81
C ARG A 137 -4.50 -0.05 20.56
N SER A 138 -5.66 -0.70 20.48
CA SER A 138 -6.74 -0.51 19.50
C SER A 138 -6.28 0.09 18.17
N PRO A 139 -5.71 -0.73 17.26
CA PRO A 139 -5.31 -0.27 15.93
C PRO A 139 -6.50 0.37 15.20
N ILE A 140 -6.23 1.47 14.50
CA ILE A 140 -7.26 2.21 13.77
C ILE A 140 -7.36 1.60 12.37
N GLU A 141 -8.55 1.13 11.97
CA GLU A 141 -8.77 0.60 10.63
C GLU A 141 -8.94 1.72 9.60
N VAL A 142 -8.10 1.69 8.57
CA VAL A 142 -7.99 2.71 7.52
C VAL A 142 -8.71 2.27 6.24
N GLY A 143 -8.64 0.97 5.92
CA GLY A 143 -9.24 0.41 4.71
C GLY A 143 -9.09 -1.11 4.62
N SER A 144 -9.62 -1.71 3.55
CA SER A 144 -9.48 -3.14 3.29
C SER A 144 -9.47 -3.50 1.81
N THR A 145 -8.98 -4.70 1.48
CA THR A 145 -8.95 -5.20 0.10
C THR A 145 -10.29 -5.78 -0.39
N LYS A 146 -11.32 -5.81 0.46
CA LYS A 146 -12.65 -6.36 0.15
C LYS A 146 -12.61 -7.81 -0.33
N GLY A 147 -11.64 -8.57 0.19
CA GLY A 147 -11.39 -9.96 -0.15
C GLY A 147 -9.90 -10.30 -0.27
N LEU A 148 -9.62 -11.57 -0.53
CA LEU A 148 -8.28 -12.08 -0.82
C LEU A 148 -8.20 -12.52 -2.27
N GLY A 149 -7.02 -12.38 -2.85
CA GLY A 149 -6.72 -12.78 -4.22
C GLY A 149 -5.22 -12.90 -4.41
N SER A 150 -4.82 -13.44 -5.55
CA SER A 150 -3.42 -13.43 -5.96
C SER A 150 -3.03 -12.07 -6.55
N GLY A 151 -1.74 -11.76 -6.49
CA GLY A 151 -1.19 -10.53 -7.05
C GLY A 151 -1.36 -9.31 -6.14
N MET A 152 -1.30 -8.13 -6.76
CA MET A 152 -1.41 -6.84 -6.07
C MET A 152 -2.88 -6.46 -5.93
N LEU A 153 -3.33 -6.20 -4.70
CA LEU A 153 -4.74 -5.93 -4.42
C LEU A 153 -4.96 -4.46 -4.09
N LYS A 154 -6.04 -3.86 -4.57
CA LYS A 154 -6.44 -2.50 -4.20
C LYS A 154 -6.87 -2.47 -2.74
N ILE A 155 -6.42 -1.45 -2.01
CA ILE A 155 -6.93 -1.14 -0.67
C ILE A 155 -8.00 -0.06 -0.83
N HIS A 156 -9.24 -0.42 -0.53
CA HIS A 156 -10.36 0.50 -0.49
C HIS A 156 -10.38 1.18 0.88
N LEU A 157 -10.25 2.50 0.90
CA LEU A 157 -10.31 3.28 2.12
C LEU A 157 -11.71 3.20 2.74
N ASN A 158 -11.78 3.12 4.06
CA ASN A 158 -13.04 3.10 4.79
C ASN A 158 -13.75 4.46 4.73
N GLU A 159 -15.04 4.51 5.06
CA GLU A 159 -15.80 5.76 5.08
C GLU A 159 -15.12 6.83 5.97
N GLY A 160 -15.05 8.06 5.46
CA GLY A 160 -14.39 9.18 6.13
C GLY A 160 -12.86 9.22 5.99
N TRP A 161 -12.28 8.27 5.26
CA TRP A 161 -10.86 8.27 4.89
C TRP A 161 -10.66 8.71 3.44
N THR A 162 -9.64 9.54 3.20
CA THR A 162 -9.23 9.98 1.86
C THR A 162 -7.71 10.00 1.73
N LEU A 163 -7.20 10.05 0.50
CA LEU A 163 -5.80 10.35 0.25
C LEU A 163 -5.59 11.88 0.14
N GLY A 164 -4.42 12.37 0.55
CA GLY A 164 -4.05 13.78 0.40
C GLY A 164 -2.56 14.00 0.24
N LYS A 165 -2.13 15.01 -0.53
CA LYS A 165 -0.73 15.42 -0.62
C LYS A 165 -0.34 16.29 0.56
N ARG A 166 0.80 16.00 1.18
CA ARG A 166 1.41 16.88 2.18
C ARG A 166 1.71 18.24 1.54
N THR A 167 1.40 19.32 2.24
CA THR A 167 1.75 20.67 1.81
C THR A 167 2.59 21.41 2.84
N TYR A 168 3.48 22.28 2.37
CA TYR A 168 4.25 23.21 3.19
C TYR A 168 4.23 24.58 2.54
N GLU A 169 3.76 25.61 3.27
CA GLU A 169 3.62 26.98 2.75
C GLU A 169 2.84 27.06 1.41
N GLY A 170 1.82 26.20 1.25
CA GLY A 170 0.99 26.14 0.04
C GLY A 170 1.60 25.35 -1.14
N LYS A 171 2.82 24.82 -1.00
CA LYS A 171 3.43 23.94 -2.01
C LYS A 171 3.16 22.48 -1.69
N GLU A 172 2.81 21.68 -2.70
CA GLU A 172 2.67 20.24 -2.58
C GLU A 172 4.03 19.55 -2.54
N LEU A 173 4.15 18.55 -1.67
CA LEU A 173 5.33 17.71 -1.50
C LEU A 173 5.07 16.29 -1.99
N GLY A 174 6.11 15.46 -2.09
CA GLY A 174 5.97 14.07 -2.57
C GLY A 174 5.13 13.17 -1.66
N HIS A 175 5.13 13.43 -0.36
CA HIS A 175 4.54 12.56 0.66
C HIS A 175 3.00 12.56 0.69
N ILE A 176 2.40 11.38 0.82
CA ILE A 176 0.95 11.14 0.77
C ILE A 176 0.40 10.81 2.18
N TYR A 177 -0.69 11.46 2.56
CA TYR A 177 -1.44 11.15 3.77
C TYR A 177 -2.63 10.24 3.48
N MET A 178 -2.86 9.28 4.38
CA MET A 178 -4.21 8.75 4.65
C MET A 178 -4.85 9.68 5.67
N VAL A 179 -5.84 10.44 5.23
CA VAL A 179 -6.44 11.53 6.00
C VAL A 179 -7.77 11.08 6.60
N ASN A 180 -7.96 11.36 7.89
CA ASN A 180 -9.27 11.33 8.52
C ASN A 180 -9.47 12.61 9.36
N GLY A 181 -10.64 13.24 9.24
CA GLY A 181 -10.97 14.46 9.99
C GLY A 181 -11.14 14.23 11.50
N ARG A 182 -11.31 12.98 11.94
CA ARG A 182 -11.42 12.61 13.36
C ARG A 182 -10.06 12.45 14.01
N SER A 183 -9.95 12.87 15.28
CA SER A 183 -8.76 12.64 16.08
C SER A 183 -8.62 11.18 16.51
N VAL A 184 -7.43 10.81 16.99
CA VAL A 184 -7.13 9.47 17.54
C VAL A 184 -8.17 9.05 18.57
N ASN A 185 -8.49 9.92 19.54
CA ASN A 185 -9.44 9.61 20.61
C ASN A 185 -10.85 9.36 20.07
N GLN A 186 -11.27 10.10 19.04
CA GLN A 186 -12.57 9.93 18.40
C GLN A 186 -12.67 8.64 17.59
N LEU A 187 -11.58 8.20 16.95
CA LEU A 187 -11.55 6.96 16.19
C LEU A 187 -11.50 5.72 17.09
N ILE A 188 -10.74 5.79 18.19
CA ILE A 188 -10.62 4.66 19.13
C ILE A 188 -11.87 4.54 20.03
N ALA A 189 -12.51 5.63 20.42
CA ALA A 189 -13.73 5.59 21.24
C ALA A 189 -14.97 5.05 20.49
N ASN A 190 -14.97 5.08 19.16
CA ASN A 190 -16.05 4.57 18.32
C ASN A 190 -15.89 3.09 17.94
N VAL A 191 -14.86 2.41 18.41
CA VAL A 191 -14.79 0.94 18.30
C VAL A 191 -15.78 0.37 19.32
N PRO A 192 -16.84 -0.34 18.90
CA PRO A 192 -17.73 -0.99 19.84
C PRO A 192 -16.89 -1.89 20.75
N SER A 193 -16.83 -1.57 22.04
CA SER A 193 -16.18 -2.44 23.01
C SER A 193 -16.88 -3.80 22.92
N ARG A 194 -16.16 -4.83 22.48
CA ARG A 194 -16.67 -6.20 22.52
C ARG A 194 -17.00 -6.47 23.98
N SER A 195 -18.31 -6.50 24.29
CA SER A 195 -18.84 -6.63 25.63
C SER A 195 -18.08 -7.74 26.35
N SER A 196 -17.45 -7.41 27.48
CA SER A 196 -16.91 -8.40 28.39
C SER A 196 -18.03 -9.37 28.73
N PHE A 197 -17.94 -10.61 28.24
CA PHE A 197 -18.84 -11.68 28.66
C PHE A 197 -18.63 -11.87 30.16
N SER A 198 -19.52 -11.28 30.96
CA SER A 198 -19.66 -11.61 32.37
C SER A 198 -20.04 -13.09 32.43
N SER A 199 -19.12 -13.92 32.90
CA SER A 199 -19.32 -15.35 33.08
C SER A 199 -20.32 -15.58 34.22
N SER A 200 -21.62 -15.59 33.91
CA SER A 200 -22.60 -16.26 34.77
C SER A 200 -22.65 -17.73 34.35
N ARG A 201 -21.93 -18.56 35.11
CA ARG A 201 -21.94 -20.03 35.04
C ARG A 201 -23.39 -20.57 35.05
N PRO A 202 -23.84 -21.33 34.04
CA PRO A 202 -25.08 -22.08 34.16
C PRO A 202 -24.82 -23.42 34.86
N THR A 203 -25.55 -23.66 35.94
CA THR A 203 -25.68 -24.99 36.57
C THR A 203 -26.62 -25.81 35.71
N THR A 204 -26.09 -26.89 35.14
CA THR A 204 -26.84 -27.90 34.39
C THR A 204 -27.96 -28.50 35.25
N THR A 205 -29.20 -28.43 34.78
CA THR A 205 -30.27 -29.35 35.20
C THR A 205 -30.97 -29.83 33.94
N ALA A 206 -30.86 -31.13 33.71
CA ALA A 206 -31.51 -31.83 32.63
C ALA A 206 -33.01 -31.96 32.92
N ALA A 207 -33.85 -31.56 31.98
CA ALA A 207 -35.24 -31.99 31.90
C ALA A 207 -35.64 -32.07 30.43
N SER A 208 -36.07 -33.28 30.04
CA SER A 208 -36.52 -33.67 28.72
C SER A 208 -37.89 -33.04 28.42
N GLN A 209 -38.03 -32.35 27.28
CA GLN A 209 -39.34 -32.01 26.72
C GLN A 209 -39.34 -32.21 25.21
N GLN A 210 -40.34 -32.98 24.79
CA GLN A 210 -40.66 -33.37 23.42
C GLN A 210 -41.03 -32.13 22.60
N VAL A 211 -40.49 -32.02 21.37
CA VAL A 211 -40.92 -31.02 20.40
C VAL A 211 -41.72 -31.73 19.31
N GLU A 212 -43.00 -31.41 19.29
CA GLU A 212 -44.01 -31.72 18.28
C GLU A 212 -43.68 -30.98 16.98
N VAL A 213 -43.66 -31.72 15.86
CA VAL A 213 -43.30 -31.23 14.53
C VAL A 213 -44.53 -30.58 13.88
N ALA A 214 -44.53 -29.25 13.77
CA ALA A 214 -45.49 -28.52 12.95
C ALA A 214 -44.81 -28.03 11.66
N SER A 215 -45.13 -28.71 10.56
CA SER A 215 -44.77 -28.35 9.19
C SER A 215 -45.50 -27.08 8.75
N THR A 216 -44.76 -26.02 8.40
CA THR A 216 -45.29 -24.91 7.62
C THR A 216 -44.41 -24.67 6.39
N THR A 217 -44.83 -25.29 5.29
CA THR A 217 -44.28 -25.11 3.96
C THR A 217 -44.74 -23.74 3.42
N LYS A 218 -43.84 -22.76 3.37
CA LYS A 218 -44.04 -21.57 2.53
C LYS A 218 -42.84 -21.43 1.61
N ALA A 219 -42.97 -21.98 0.41
CA ALA A 219 -42.03 -21.81 -0.69
C ALA A 219 -42.08 -20.35 -1.17
N ILE A 220 -40.95 -19.66 -1.09
CA ILE A 220 -40.71 -18.38 -1.77
C ILE A 220 -40.40 -18.72 -3.23
N GLN A 221 -41.24 -18.27 -4.16
CA GLN A 221 -40.95 -18.38 -5.58
C GLN A 221 -39.91 -17.33 -5.97
N ILE A 222 -38.72 -17.79 -6.34
CA ILE A 222 -37.70 -16.97 -6.99
C ILE A 222 -38.04 -16.96 -8.48
N PHE A 223 -38.42 -15.78 -8.99
CA PHE A 223 -38.59 -15.55 -10.41
C PHE A 223 -37.19 -15.50 -11.05
N VAL A 224 -36.84 -16.52 -11.83
CA VAL A 224 -35.60 -16.56 -12.62
C VAL A 224 -35.94 -16.06 -14.04
N PRO A 225 -35.39 -14.93 -14.51
CA PRO A 225 -35.58 -14.50 -15.89
C PRO A 225 -34.85 -15.43 -16.87
N PRO A 226 -35.38 -15.65 -18.09
CA PRO A 226 -34.78 -16.56 -19.06
C PRO A 226 -33.48 -15.99 -19.66
N SER A 227 -32.40 -16.77 -19.59
CA SER A 227 -31.16 -16.52 -20.32
C SER A 227 -31.37 -16.77 -21.81
N GLN A 228 -31.37 -15.71 -22.61
CA GLN A 228 -31.28 -15.79 -24.07
C GLN A 228 -29.80 -15.81 -24.48
N PRO A 229 -29.33 -16.77 -25.30
CA PRO A 229 -28.01 -16.70 -25.89
C PRO A 229 -28.04 -15.75 -27.09
N THR A 230 -27.50 -14.54 -26.93
CA THR A 230 -27.20 -13.66 -28.06
C THR A 230 -25.80 -14.01 -28.57
N ALA A 231 -25.72 -14.74 -29.68
CA ALA A 231 -24.48 -14.88 -30.43
C ALA A 231 -24.13 -13.51 -31.05
N ILE A 232 -23.09 -12.87 -30.55
CA ILE A 232 -22.50 -11.69 -31.18
C ILE A 232 -21.46 -12.20 -32.17
N ALA A 233 -21.71 -11.96 -33.46
CA ALA A 233 -20.76 -12.23 -34.54
C ALA A 233 -19.56 -11.27 -34.41
N VAL A 234 -18.36 -11.85 -34.33
CA VAL A 234 -17.08 -11.13 -34.39
C VAL A 234 -16.72 -10.91 -35.86
N PRO A 235 -16.36 -9.68 -36.31
CA PRO A 235 -15.84 -9.48 -37.65
C PRO A 235 -14.39 -9.97 -37.76
N ASP A 236 -14.10 -10.67 -38.85
CA ASP A 236 -12.80 -11.23 -39.21
C ASP A 236 -11.68 -10.19 -39.23
N ALA A 237 -10.51 -10.59 -38.70
CA ALA A 237 -9.27 -9.82 -38.75
C ALA A 237 -8.68 -9.82 -40.18
N PRO A 238 -8.09 -8.71 -40.66
CA PRO A 238 -7.51 -8.66 -42.00
C PRO A 238 -6.19 -9.43 -42.08
N THR A 239 -6.14 -10.33 -43.06
CA THR A 239 -4.97 -11.13 -43.44
C THR A 239 -3.89 -10.24 -44.05
N ALA A 240 -2.75 -10.08 -43.38
CA ALA A 240 -1.56 -9.45 -43.96
C ALA A 240 -0.67 -10.51 -44.66
N GLN A 241 -0.56 -10.39 -45.98
CA GLN A 241 0.28 -11.20 -46.85
C GLN A 241 1.77 -11.03 -46.52
N ARG A 242 2.48 -12.15 -46.33
CA ARG A 242 3.95 -12.18 -46.37
C ARG A 242 4.44 -12.07 -47.80
N SER A 243 5.23 -11.04 -48.08
CA SER A 243 6.12 -11.00 -49.25
C SER A 243 7.53 -11.38 -48.81
N ASN A 244 8.09 -12.43 -49.40
CA ASN A 244 9.50 -12.81 -49.28
C ASN A 244 10.36 -11.85 -50.12
N LEU A 245 11.38 -11.26 -49.53
CA LEU A 245 12.55 -10.75 -50.25
C LEU A 245 13.82 -11.14 -49.47
N SER A 246 14.58 -12.02 -50.09
CA SER A 246 15.92 -12.48 -49.72
C SER A 246 16.97 -11.55 -50.34
N LEU A 247 18.05 -11.26 -49.61
CA LEU A 247 19.41 -11.04 -50.15
C LEU A 247 20.44 -10.96 -48.99
N ASN A 248 21.17 -12.07 -48.80
CA ASN A 248 22.64 -12.24 -48.69
C ASN A 248 23.50 -10.98 -48.36
N THR A 249 24.55 -10.98 -47.53
CA THR A 249 25.55 -12.00 -47.17
C THR A 249 26.39 -11.57 -45.93
N ASN A 250 27.06 -12.56 -45.33
CA ASN A 250 28.35 -12.55 -44.60
C ASN A 250 28.37 -12.47 -43.06
N GLY A 251 28.52 -13.66 -42.46
CA GLY A 251 29.75 -13.99 -41.73
C GLY A 251 29.66 -14.12 -40.20
N LEU A 252 29.36 -15.33 -39.72
CA LEU A 252 30.08 -16.11 -38.68
C LEU A 252 29.13 -17.19 -38.12
N ALA A 253 29.45 -18.46 -38.40
CA ALA A 253 28.66 -19.62 -38.02
C ALA A 253 29.01 -20.13 -36.60
N PRO A 254 28.04 -20.75 -35.89
CA PRO A 254 28.33 -21.88 -35.01
C PRO A 254 27.93 -23.20 -35.69
N LEU A 255 28.80 -24.21 -35.54
CA LEU A 255 28.73 -25.53 -36.14
C LEU A 255 27.59 -26.39 -35.55
N PRO A 256 27.01 -27.34 -36.32
CA PRO A 256 25.93 -28.21 -35.88
C PRO A 256 26.46 -29.49 -35.22
N VAL A 257 25.72 -30.07 -34.27
CA VAL A 257 26.00 -31.45 -33.80
C VAL A 257 24.70 -32.27 -33.80
N PRO A 258 24.70 -33.53 -34.30
CA PRO A 258 23.49 -34.28 -34.67
C PRO A 258 22.86 -35.10 -33.54
N ASN A 259 21.56 -35.35 -33.68
CA ASN A 259 20.79 -36.31 -32.86
C ASN A 259 21.05 -37.76 -33.29
N SER A 260 21.45 -38.61 -32.35
CA SER A 260 21.31 -40.08 -32.48
C SER A 260 20.90 -40.70 -31.15
N ALA A 261 19.82 -41.48 -31.16
CA ALA A 261 19.24 -42.13 -29.99
C ALA A 261 19.86 -43.51 -29.71
N ILE A 262 20.13 -43.74 -28.41
CA ILE A 262 19.94 -44.92 -27.53
C ILE A 262 20.05 -46.35 -28.12
N PRO A 263 20.81 -47.22 -27.43
CA PRO A 263 20.24 -48.48 -26.96
C PRO A 263 20.45 -48.75 -25.46
N THR A 264 19.40 -49.28 -24.85
CA THR A 264 19.24 -49.76 -23.47
C THR A 264 19.97 -51.09 -23.21
N ARG A 265 20.50 -51.34 -21.99
CA ARG A 265 20.34 -52.62 -21.22
C ARG A 265 21.11 -52.62 -19.88
N ASN A 266 20.34 -52.65 -18.78
CA ASN A 266 20.49 -53.30 -17.47
C ASN A 266 21.84 -53.91 -17.00
N SER A 267 22.24 -53.56 -15.77
CA SER A 267 22.30 -54.43 -14.57
C SER A 267 23.52 -54.19 -13.64
N ASP A 268 23.21 -54.15 -12.35
CA ASP A 268 24.05 -54.49 -11.17
C ASP A 268 25.06 -53.48 -10.60
N SER A 269 24.51 -52.59 -9.76
CA SER A 269 24.75 -52.51 -8.30
C SER A 269 26.14 -52.90 -7.75
N SER A 270 27.01 -51.91 -7.60
CA SER A 270 27.75 -51.54 -6.37
C SER A 270 29.10 -50.93 -6.75
N GLY A 271 29.25 -49.64 -6.46
CA GLY A 271 30.44 -48.88 -6.79
C GLY A 271 30.10 -47.40 -6.85
N TYR A 272 30.12 -46.73 -5.70
CA TYR A 272 29.95 -45.28 -5.64
C TYR A 272 31.11 -44.61 -6.39
N VAL A 273 30.86 -44.19 -7.63
CA VAL A 273 31.68 -43.23 -8.37
C VAL A 273 30.98 -41.89 -8.30
N ARG A 274 31.74 -40.87 -7.90
CA ARG A 274 31.29 -39.49 -7.67
C ARG A 274 30.63 -38.91 -8.91
N LEU A 275 29.38 -38.47 -8.77
CA LEU A 275 28.82 -37.49 -9.70
C LEU A 275 29.41 -36.13 -9.34
N ASN A 276 30.29 -35.65 -10.22
CA ASN A 276 30.66 -34.24 -10.26
C ASN A 276 29.37 -33.43 -10.36
N SER A 277 29.24 -32.53 -9.40
CA SER A 277 28.15 -31.61 -9.17
C SER A 277 27.85 -30.84 -10.45
N VAL A 278 26.68 -31.11 -11.03
CA VAL A 278 26.05 -30.17 -11.95
C VAL A 278 25.83 -28.90 -11.13
N THR A 279 26.48 -27.81 -11.53
CA THR A 279 26.12 -26.47 -11.06
C THR A 279 24.73 -26.19 -11.61
N ILE A 280 23.70 -26.64 -10.89
CA ILE A 280 22.36 -26.09 -11.00
C ILE A 280 22.54 -24.64 -10.56
N GLN A 281 22.72 -23.73 -11.51
CA GLN A 281 22.58 -22.33 -11.22
C GLN A 281 21.16 -22.18 -10.66
N PRO A 282 20.99 -21.80 -9.38
CA PRO A 282 19.68 -21.53 -8.85
C PRO A 282 19.01 -20.52 -9.79
N PRO A 283 17.69 -20.61 -10.03
CA PRO A 283 16.99 -19.56 -10.74
C PRO A 283 17.41 -18.21 -10.13
N PRO A 284 17.59 -17.14 -10.93
CA PRO A 284 17.87 -15.83 -10.37
C PRO A 284 16.86 -15.59 -9.24
N PRO A 285 17.30 -15.07 -8.08
CA PRO A 285 16.39 -14.80 -6.98
C PRO A 285 15.19 -14.01 -7.55
N PRO A 286 13.95 -14.29 -7.11
CA PRO A 286 12.82 -13.51 -7.57
C PRO A 286 13.17 -12.05 -7.35
N ILE A 287 13.15 -11.27 -8.44
CA ILE A 287 13.23 -9.81 -8.36
C ILE A 287 12.10 -9.44 -7.40
N SER A 288 12.46 -9.00 -6.20
CA SER A 288 11.48 -8.54 -5.24
C SER A 288 10.64 -7.47 -5.92
N LEU A 289 9.34 -7.40 -5.63
CA LEU A 289 8.48 -6.35 -6.18
C LEU A 289 9.03 -4.95 -5.83
N ALA A 290 9.83 -4.84 -4.76
CA ALA A 290 10.64 -3.66 -4.44
C ALA A 290 11.68 -3.30 -5.53
N GLN A 291 12.39 -4.29 -6.08
CA GLN A 291 13.33 -4.12 -7.20
C GLN A 291 12.60 -3.83 -8.52
N SER A 292 11.43 -4.44 -8.76
CA SER A 292 10.64 -4.07 -9.95
C SER A 292 10.03 -2.67 -9.84
N LEU A 293 9.73 -2.20 -8.63
CA LEU A 293 9.38 -0.81 -8.34
C LEU A 293 10.58 0.16 -8.45
N GLY A 294 11.76 -0.30 -8.88
CA GLY A 294 12.93 0.52 -9.17
C GLY A 294 13.85 0.78 -7.98
N LEU A 295 13.68 0.12 -6.84
CA LEU A 295 14.57 0.27 -5.69
C LEU A 295 15.88 -0.48 -5.93
N LYS A 296 16.98 0.26 -6.03
CA LYS A 296 18.32 -0.26 -6.33
C LYS A 296 19.22 -0.35 -5.11
N TYR A 297 18.93 0.41 -4.06
CA TYR A 297 19.77 0.54 -2.89
C TYR A 297 18.93 0.40 -1.62
N LYS A 298 19.42 -0.31 -0.61
CA LYS A 298 18.88 -0.27 0.76
C LYS A 298 19.97 0.21 1.71
N VAL A 299 19.60 1.09 2.62
CA VAL A 299 20.48 1.56 3.69
C VAL A 299 20.18 0.71 4.92
N VAL A 300 21.18 -0.03 5.40
CA VAL A 300 21.08 -0.84 6.61
C VAL A 300 22.03 -0.31 7.69
N VAL A 301 21.67 -0.53 8.95
CA VAL A 301 22.37 -0.02 10.12
C VAL A 301 22.67 -1.15 11.08
N ASN A 302 23.90 -1.15 11.60
CA ASN A 302 24.31 -2.06 12.65
C ASN A 302 23.86 -1.54 14.03
N ALA A 303 22.62 -1.84 14.40
CA ALA A 303 22.03 -1.50 15.69
C ALA A 303 21.53 -2.77 16.41
N THR A 304 22.44 -3.45 17.11
CA THR A 304 22.15 -4.74 17.77
C THR A 304 21.57 -4.57 19.18
N SER A 305 21.98 -3.53 19.91
CA SER A 305 21.46 -3.24 21.26
C SER A 305 20.12 -2.49 21.22
N ASN A 306 19.31 -2.62 22.27
CA ASN A 306 18.00 -1.96 22.35
C ASN A 306 18.13 -0.43 22.37
N TRP A 307 19.14 0.10 23.06
CA TRP A 307 19.43 1.54 23.10
C TRP A 307 19.82 2.10 21.73
N GLN A 308 20.63 1.37 20.95
CA GLN A 308 20.96 1.76 19.58
C GLN A 308 19.73 1.75 18.69
N LYS A 309 18.82 0.78 18.84
CA LYS A 309 17.57 0.74 18.08
C LYS A 309 16.66 1.92 18.42
N GLU A 310 16.53 2.26 19.70
CA GLU A 310 15.74 3.42 20.15
C GLU A 310 16.28 4.74 19.62
N ASN A 311 17.60 4.93 19.67
CA ASN A 311 18.19 6.15 19.12
C ASN A 311 18.17 6.17 17.60
N LEU A 312 18.31 5.03 16.94
CA LEU A 312 18.17 4.93 15.49
C LEU A 312 16.75 5.35 15.08
N LYS A 313 15.74 4.90 15.83
CA LYS A 313 14.34 5.29 15.63
C LYS A 313 14.04 6.77 15.91
N LYS A 314 14.94 7.52 16.54
CA LYS A 314 14.79 8.99 16.64
C LYS A 314 15.22 9.69 15.35
N VAL A 315 16.16 9.10 14.61
CA VAL A 315 16.71 9.66 13.37
C VAL A 315 15.93 9.14 12.16
N VAL A 316 15.61 7.85 12.21
CA VAL A 316 14.85 7.12 11.19
C VAL A 316 13.80 6.29 11.93
N PRO A 317 12.64 6.89 12.24
CA PRO A 317 11.54 6.23 12.96
C PRO A 317 11.09 4.93 12.30
N ASP A 318 11.19 4.89 10.99
CA ASP A 318 10.81 3.78 10.12
C ASP A 318 11.84 2.66 10.03
N ALA A 319 12.94 2.77 10.78
CA ALA A 319 13.96 1.73 10.78
C ALA A 319 13.38 0.43 11.38
N PHE A 320 13.43 -0.64 10.59
CA PHE A 320 12.90 -1.95 10.97
C PHE A 320 13.98 -3.02 10.93
N HIS A 321 13.77 -4.11 11.67
CA HIS A 321 14.73 -5.20 11.70
C HIS A 321 14.75 -5.94 10.36
N THR A 322 15.94 -6.19 9.83
CA THR A 322 16.13 -6.93 8.59
C THR A 322 17.28 -7.91 8.74
N TRP A 323 17.38 -8.85 7.82
CA TRP A 323 18.49 -9.78 7.72
C TRP A 323 19.25 -9.50 6.43
N VAL A 324 20.58 -9.47 6.51
CA VAL A 324 21.48 -9.36 5.36
C VAL A 324 22.52 -10.47 5.49
N GLY A 325 22.35 -11.53 4.69
CA GLY A 325 23.01 -12.80 4.98
C GLY A 325 22.64 -13.28 6.39
N ASP A 326 23.63 -13.66 7.19
CA ASP A 326 23.43 -14.10 8.58
C ASP A 326 23.48 -12.95 9.61
N ARG A 327 23.63 -11.69 9.15
CA ARG A 327 23.72 -10.51 10.03
C ARG A 327 22.31 -9.94 10.29
N ARG A 328 21.92 -9.88 11.57
CA ARG A 328 20.73 -9.14 12.01
C ARG A 328 21.03 -7.64 12.06
N LEU A 329 20.37 -6.88 11.18
CA LEU A 329 20.58 -5.43 11.02
C LEU A 329 19.23 -4.69 11.12
N MET A 330 19.27 -3.36 11.02
CA MET A 330 18.09 -2.52 10.88
C MET A 330 18.09 -1.87 9.49
N GLN A 331 17.06 -2.06 8.67
CA GLN A 331 16.91 -1.29 7.43
C GLN A 331 16.37 0.09 7.77
N ALA A 332 17.09 1.12 7.36
CA ALA A 332 16.72 2.53 7.56
C ALA A 332 16.02 3.14 6.33
N GLY A 333 16.17 2.55 5.14
CA GLY A 333 15.45 2.99 3.95
C GLY A 333 15.78 2.16 2.71
N ALA A 334 14.96 2.30 1.67
CA ALA A 334 15.22 1.73 0.35
C ALA A 334 14.99 2.80 -0.73
N PHE A 335 15.91 2.90 -1.69
CA PHE A 335 16.02 4.00 -2.63
C PHE A 335 16.24 3.49 -4.04
N ALA A 336 15.73 4.22 -5.02
CA ALA A 336 16.05 3.98 -6.43
C ALA A 336 17.38 4.62 -6.84
N ASP A 337 17.73 5.74 -6.19
CA ASP A 337 18.91 6.53 -6.48
C ASP A 337 19.99 6.35 -5.41
N GLU A 338 21.25 6.32 -5.83
CA GLU A 338 22.39 6.12 -4.94
C GLU A 338 22.71 7.37 -4.12
N VAL A 339 22.41 8.56 -4.64
CA VAL A 339 22.59 9.86 -3.96
C VAL A 339 21.66 9.95 -2.76
N GLU A 340 20.38 9.61 -2.92
CA GLU A 340 19.42 9.58 -1.80
C GLU A 340 19.83 8.59 -0.71
N ALA A 341 20.32 7.42 -1.11
CA ALA A 341 20.86 6.43 -0.17
C ALA A 341 22.09 6.97 0.58
N ARG A 342 22.98 7.72 -0.10
CA ARG A 342 24.15 8.38 0.50
C ARG A 342 23.77 9.50 1.46
N GLU A 343 22.78 10.31 1.13
CA GLU A 343 22.30 11.38 2.03
C GLU A 343 21.77 10.80 3.34
N LEU A 344 20.98 9.71 3.28
CA LEU A 344 20.54 9.03 4.49
C LEU A 344 21.70 8.38 5.23
N GLN A 345 22.65 7.77 4.51
CA GLN A 345 23.84 7.19 5.10
C GLN A 345 24.65 8.23 5.90
N GLU A 346 24.82 9.42 5.33
CA GLU A 346 25.54 10.53 5.96
C GLU A 346 24.81 11.06 7.20
N ARG A 347 23.51 11.28 7.11
CA ARG A 347 22.69 11.68 8.27
C ARG A 347 22.79 10.66 9.42
N LEU A 348 22.80 9.37 9.10
CA LEU A 348 22.98 8.29 10.08
C LEU A 348 24.38 8.32 10.70
N ARG A 349 25.41 8.60 9.90
CA ARG A 349 26.78 8.74 10.37
C ARG A 349 26.96 9.94 11.30
N GLU A 350 26.37 11.08 10.97
CA GLU A 350 26.33 12.27 11.83
C GLU A 350 25.63 12.00 13.16
N ALA A 351 24.59 11.16 13.14
CA ALA A 351 23.90 10.70 14.35
C ALA A 351 24.64 9.57 15.10
N GLY A 352 25.84 9.18 14.66
CA GLY A 352 26.69 8.19 15.32
C GLY A 352 26.38 6.73 15.00
N PHE A 353 25.63 6.46 13.93
CA PHE A 353 25.31 5.09 13.49
C PHE A 353 26.24 4.61 12.38
N SER A 354 26.63 3.34 12.47
CA SER A 354 27.32 2.64 11.38
C SER A 354 26.28 2.16 10.36
N SER A 355 26.22 2.81 9.21
CA SER A 355 25.30 2.52 8.10
C SER A 355 26.04 2.00 6.86
N GLU A 356 25.42 1.05 6.16
CA GLU A 356 25.93 0.38 4.96
C GLU A 356 24.87 0.48 3.85
N ILE A 357 25.28 0.86 2.64
CA ILE A 357 24.42 0.83 1.45
C ILE A 357 24.61 -0.52 0.77
N ILE A 358 23.53 -1.24 0.57
CA ILE A 358 23.52 -2.53 -0.14
C ILE A 358 22.75 -2.36 -1.43
N SER A 359 23.36 -2.75 -2.54
CA SER A 359 22.65 -2.82 -3.80
C SER A 359 21.72 -4.03 -3.85
N ILE A 360 20.49 -3.80 -4.27
CA ILE A 360 19.44 -4.82 -4.38
C ILE A 360 19.44 -5.32 -5.83
N HIS A 361 20.23 -6.36 -6.13
CA HIS A 361 20.31 -6.98 -7.47
C HIS A 361 19.54 -8.28 -7.56
#